data_AF-A0A6P1E3Y4-F1
#
_entry.id   AF-A0A6P1E3Y4-F1
#
_cell.length_a   1.000
_cell.length_b   1.000
_cell.length_c   1.000
_cell.angle_alpha   90.00
_cell.angle_beta   90.00
_cell.angle_gamma   90.00
#
_symmetry.space_group_name_H-M   'P 1'
#
loop_
_entity.id
_entity.type
_entity.pdbx_description
1 polymer ?
#
loop_
_entity_poly.entity_id
_entity_poly.type
_entity_poly.pdbx_seq_one_letter_code
_entity_poly.pdbx_strand_id
1 'polypeptide(L)'
;MGGFVSLVGAGPGNPELLTILAKRRLSEADVVVYDRLVNPALMAPLAAEKIDVGKLPQHHKVSQYQINDLLVEQARKGKRVVRLKSGDPYVFGRGGEEGQYLQQQRVAFEVVPGITSAIAGLGAAGIPITHRDFASSFHVITGHHKADGTQLDWENIAHQEGTLVFLMGMGELGHIAEQLIKNGRASSTPVAVIQWATHWNQRSVKADLGTIETVVETHHIGSPALIVVGNVVSLMDELNPELPLQGLHLLIPFKDPSKLFSKLQDQGAAVNFFKRRTQVPLTFDLPDMLKGGTLVISDQTAFDFFEHRLLDTGYDQRVLSKWRVLALNQAIAGHLKRHGLLVDGYFESDNSLFSEPEIVIGEETALGRFKEVKSQKIATYRAIPVNQTIEVGCFHGIIFPSSASVDDLVSGCRDSQKRQLASMPCFAMGKQVVARCQASGIRNVISVNPSIDAVMPAIQSYFKCRSVI
;
A
#
# COMPACT_ATOMS: atom_id res chain seq x y z
N MET A 1 7.07 -32.17 0.55
CA MET A 1 7.32 -31.28 1.71
C MET A 1 5.98 -30.94 2.34
N GLY A 2 5.86 -30.98 3.67
CA GLY A 2 4.65 -30.52 4.35
C GLY A 2 4.51 -28.99 4.25
N GLY A 3 3.29 -28.48 4.19
CA GLY A 3 3.05 -27.03 4.23
C GLY A 3 3.24 -26.46 5.64
N PHE A 4 3.20 -25.13 5.73
CA PHE A 4 3.57 -24.39 6.94
C PHE A 4 2.67 -23.16 7.10
N VAL A 5 2.28 -22.84 8.33
CA VAL A 5 1.44 -21.67 8.62
C VAL A 5 2.21 -20.63 9.44
N SER A 6 2.29 -19.39 8.95
CA SER A 6 2.78 -18.25 9.73
C SER A 6 1.58 -17.41 10.20
N LEU A 7 1.36 -17.32 11.51
CA LEU A 7 0.42 -16.36 12.11
C LEU A 7 1.13 -15.01 12.24
N VAL A 8 0.78 -14.04 11.40
CA VAL A 8 1.57 -12.82 11.21
C VAL A 8 0.78 -11.58 11.64
N GLY A 9 1.39 -10.74 12.49
CA GLY A 9 0.86 -9.42 12.83
C GLY A 9 1.15 -8.37 11.76
N ALA A 10 0.11 -7.70 11.29
CA ALA A 10 0.16 -6.66 10.26
C ALA A 10 0.50 -5.26 10.81
N GLY A 11 0.46 -5.09 12.13
CA GLY A 11 0.52 -3.77 12.74
C GLY A 11 -0.84 -3.03 12.72
N PRO A 12 -0.92 -1.81 13.27
CA PRO A 12 -2.17 -1.11 13.53
C PRO A 12 -2.82 -0.45 12.29
N GLY A 13 -2.09 -0.33 11.18
CA GLY A 13 -2.62 0.29 9.96
C GLY A 13 -1.54 0.73 8.98
N ASN A 14 -0.52 1.49 9.42
CA ASN A 14 0.58 1.91 8.56
C ASN A 14 1.39 0.68 8.06
N PRO A 15 1.50 0.46 6.73
CA PRO A 15 2.27 -0.63 6.13
C PRO A 15 3.73 -0.74 6.60
N GLU A 16 4.36 0.38 6.98
CA GLU A 16 5.76 0.40 7.43
C GLU A 16 5.94 -0.03 8.88
N LEU A 17 4.85 -0.25 9.63
CA LEU A 17 4.89 -0.86 10.95
C LEU A 17 4.91 -2.40 10.90
N LEU A 18 5.01 -2.99 9.70
CA LEU A 18 5.34 -4.39 9.56
C LEU A 18 6.73 -4.69 10.12
N THR A 19 6.85 -5.79 10.85
CA THR A 19 8.16 -6.31 11.23
C THR A 19 8.90 -6.85 10.00
N ILE A 20 10.24 -6.85 10.05
CA ILE A 20 11.08 -7.37 8.96
C ILE A 20 10.73 -8.84 8.65
N LEU A 21 10.46 -9.64 9.69
CA LEU A 21 10.06 -11.03 9.52
C LEU A 21 8.69 -11.16 8.86
N ALA A 22 7.72 -10.32 9.25
CA ALA A 22 6.39 -10.30 8.62
C ALA A 22 6.47 -9.98 7.13
N LYS A 23 7.26 -8.97 6.75
CA LYS A 23 7.54 -8.62 5.35
C LYS A 23 8.13 -9.81 4.57
N ARG A 24 9.11 -10.51 5.16
CA ARG A 24 9.70 -11.71 4.55
C ARG A 24 8.66 -12.81 4.33
N ARG A 25 7.86 -13.15 5.35
CA ARG A 25 6.82 -14.19 5.22
C ARG A 25 5.76 -13.85 4.19
N LEU A 26 5.35 -12.58 4.10
CA LEU A 26 4.43 -12.14 3.05
C LEU A 26 5.03 -12.31 1.65
N SER A 27 6.32 -12.02 1.45
CA SER A 27 6.98 -12.21 0.16
C SER A 27 7.17 -13.69 -0.23
N GLU A 28 7.25 -14.57 0.77
CA GLU A 28 7.41 -16.02 0.61
C GLU A 28 6.05 -16.75 0.57
N ALA A 29 4.92 -16.07 0.76
CA ALA A 29 3.63 -16.73 0.88
C ALA A 29 3.16 -17.30 -0.47
N ASP A 30 2.58 -18.50 -0.44
CA ASP A 30 1.81 -19.02 -1.57
C ASP A 30 0.35 -18.60 -1.47
N VAL A 31 -0.15 -18.46 -0.24
CA VAL A 31 -1.51 -17.97 0.08
C VAL A 31 -1.49 -17.09 1.32
N VAL A 32 -2.26 -15.99 1.28
CA VAL A 32 -2.44 -15.04 2.36
C VAL A 32 -3.91 -14.98 2.74
N VAL A 33 -4.22 -15.39 3.97
CA VAL A 33 -5.54 -15.34 4.58
C VAL A 33 -5.59 -14.12 5.53
N TYR A 34 -6.41 -13.11 5.24
CA TYR A 34 -6.36 -11.82 5.96
C TYR A 34 -7.74 -11.32 6.42
N ASP A 35 -7.73 -10.51 7.48
CA ASP A 35 -8.93 -9.89 8.06
C ASP A 35 -9.23 -8.51 7.46
N ARG A 36 -10.48 -8.05 7.63
CA ARG A 36 -10.99 -6.74 7.18
C ARG A 36 -10.12 -5.54 7.56
N LEU A 37 -9.49 -5.56 8.74
CA LEU A 37 -8.73 -4.41 9.25
C LEU A 37 -7.29 -4.34 8.74
N VAL A 38 -6.85 -5.32 7.95
CA VAL A 38 -5.53 -5.28 7.31
C VAL A 38 -5.53 -4.22 6.22
N ASN A 39 -4.49 -3.37 6.20
CA ASN A 39 -4.37 -2.32 5.20
C ASN A 39 -4.20 -2.92 3.78
N PRO A 40 -5.07 -2.56 2.81
CA PRO A 40 -4.97 -3.06 1.43
C PRO A 40 -3.63 -2.81 0.74
N ALA A 41 -2.89 -1.77 1.14
CA ALA A 41 -1.56 -1.49 0.61
C ALA A 41 -0.57 -2.64 0.83
N LEU A 42 -0.76 -3.44 1.89
CA LEU A 42 0.03 -4.64 2.16
C LEU A 42 -0.23 -5.77 1.16
N MET A 43 -1.42 -5.81 0.56
CA MET A 43 -1.84 -6.87 -0.36
C MET A 43 -1.47 -6.59 -1.82
N ALA A 44 -1.30 -5.31 -2.17
CA ALA A 44 -0.96 -4.87 -3.52
C ALA A 44 0.33 -5.49 -4.10
N PRO A 45 1.46 -5.57 -3.37
CA PRO A 45 2.70 -6.14 -3.91
C PRO A 45 2.70 -7.67 -4.00
N LEU A 46 1.73 -8.35 -3.37
CA LEU A 46 1.80 -9.80 -3.20
C LEU A 46 1.29 -10.53 -4.45
N ALA A 47 2.13 -11.45 -4.94
CA ALA A 47 1.78 -12.41 -6.00
C ALA A 47 0.96 -13.60 -5.47
N ALA A 48 0.97 -13.82 -4.16
CA ALA A 48 0.25 -14.90 -3.48
C ALA A 48 -1.26 -14.85 -3.73
N GLU A 49 -1.90 -16.02 -3.64
CA GLU A 49 -3.36 -16.13 -3.56
C GLU A 49 -3.85 -15.37 -2.32
N LYS A 50 -4.91 -14.56 -2.46
CA LYS A 50 -5.43 -13.69 -1.41
C LYS A 50 -6.84 -14.10 -1.04
N ILE A 51 -7.03 -14.48 0.23
CA ILE A 51 -8.32 -14.92 0.76
C ILE A 51 -8.74 -13.97 1.89
N ASP A 52 -9.77 -13.16 1.61
CA ASP A 52 -10.39 -12.29 2.61
C ASP A 52 -11.35 -13.12 3.48
N VAL A 53 -11.07 -13.18 4.78
CA VAL A 53 -11.94 -13.81 5.79
C VAL A 53 -12.62 -12.78 6.70
N GLY A 54 -12.50 -11.50 6.36
CA GLY A 54 -13.11 -10.38 7.05
C GLY A 54 -14.63 -10.34 6.92
N LYS A 55 -15.29 -9.75 7.92
CA LYS A 55 -16.73 -9.50 7.93
C LYS A 55 -17.08 -8.39 6.92
N LEU A 56 -17.32 -8.71 5.65
CA LEU A 56 -17.94 -7.76 4.73
C LEU A 56 -19.41 -7.53 5.14
N PRO A 57 -19.92 -6.29 5.12
CA PRO A 57 -21.36 -6.07 5.16
C PRO A 57 -21.95 -6.74 3.91
N GLN A 58 -22.81 -7.75 4.10
CA GLN A 58 -23.48 -8.58 3.07
C GLN A 58 -22.81 -9.91 2.64
N HIS A 59 -21.75 -10.41 3.30
CA HIS A 59 -21.28 -11.80 3.08
C HIS A 59 -21.57 -12.70 4.30
N HIS A 60 -21.83 -13.98 4.04
CA HIS A 60 -21.98 -15.00 5.08
C HIS A 60 -20.74 -15.00 5.99
N LYS A 61 -20.96 -14.87 7.30
CA LYS A 61 -19.92 -14.94 8.33
C LYS A 61 -19.06 -16.20 8.13
N VAL A 62 -17.77 -16.03 7.82
CA VAL A 62 -16.79 -17.10 8.00
C VAL A 62 -16.57 -17.24 9.50
N SER A 63 -17.01 -18.35 10.07
CA SER A 63 -16.81 -18.66 11.48
C SER A 63 -15.32 -18.92 11.77
N GLN A 64 -14.90 -18.79 13.02
CA GLN A 64 -13.51 -19.09 13.39
C GLN A 64 -13.12 -20.53 13.04
N TYR A 65 -14.03 -21.48 13.21
CA TYR A 65 -13.80 -22.88 12.83
C TYR A 65 -13.49 -23.01 11.33
N GLN A 66 -14.24 -22.30 10.47
CA GLN A 66 -13.99 -22.31 9.03
C GLN A 66 -12.65 -21.65 8.66
N ILE A 67 -12.25 -20.57 9.36
CA ILE A 67 -10.92 -19.98 9.18
C ILE A 67 -9.83 -21.00 9.55
N ASN A 68 -9.99 -21.65 10.70
CA ASN A 68 -9.06 -22.65 11.19
C ASN A 68 -8.92 -23.84 10.22
N ASP A 69 -10.04 -24.34 9.71
CA ASP A 69 -10.08 -25.42 8.71
C ASP A 69 -9.40 -25.00 7.40
N LEU A 70 -9.65 -23.77 6.93
CA LEU A 70 -9.01 -23.21 5.75
C LEU A 70 -7.48 -23.20 5.89
N LEU A 71 -6.95 -22.76 7.04
CA LEU A 71 -5.50 -22.74 7.27
C LEU A 71 -4.89 -24.14 7.18
N VAL A 72 -5.54 -25.12 7.79
CA VAL A 72 -5.13 -26.53 7.77
C VAL A 72 -5.21 -27.10 6.34
N GLU A 73 -6.29 -26.83 5.63
CA GLU A 73 -6.49 -27.29 4.26
C GLU A 73 -5.39 -26.77 3.33
N GLN A 74 -5.10 -25.47 3.39
CA GLN A 74 -4.07 -24.87 2.54
C GLN A 74 -2.67 -25.40 2.90
N ALA A 75 -2.36 -25.58 4.19
CA ALA A 75 -1.09 -26.17 4.60
C ALA A 75 -0.96 -27.65 4.18
N ARG A 76 -2.04 -28.43 4.22
CA ARG A 76 -2.05 -29.83 3.74
C ARG A 76 -1.83 -29.95 2.23
N LYS A 77 -2.13 -28.90 1.46
CA LYS A 77 -1.76 -28.77 0.04
C LYS A 77 -0.27 -28.47 -0.17
N GLY A 78 0.54 -28.42 0.89
CA GLY A 78 1.97 -28.13 0.82
C GLY A 78 2.31 -26.64 0.72
N LYS A 79 1.33 -25.74 0.89
CA LYS A 79 1.53 -24.29 0.75
C LYS A 79 2.19 -23.67 1.98
N ARG A 80 2.93 -22.58 1.75
CA ARG A 80 3.32 -21.59 2.75
C ARG A 80 2.17 -20.62 2.95
N VAL A 81 1.45 -20.81 4.04
CA VAL A 81 0.24 -20.06 4.38
C VAL A 81 0.60 -18.92 5.32
N VAL A 82 0.25 -17.69 4.96
CA VAL A 82 0.29 -16.56 5.88
C VAL A 82 -1.12 -16.24 6.36
N ARG A 83 -1.35 -16.33 7.66
CA ARG A 83 -2.54 -15.80 8.33
C ARG A 83 -2.21 -14.39 8.82
N LEU A 84 -2.58 -13.37 8.05
CA LEU A 84 -2.27 -11.98 8.33
C LEU A 84 -3.38 -11.33 9.17
N LYS A 85 -3.03 -10.84 10.36
CA LYS A 85 -3.97 -10.32 11.36
C LYS A 85 -3.62 -8.87 11.70
N SER A 86 -4.62 -7.99 11.83
CA SER A 86 -4.37 -6.60 12.24
C SER A 86 -3.79 -6.54 13.66
N GLY A 87 -2.84 -5.63 13.90
CA GLY A 87 -2.14 -5.51 15.17
C GLY A 87 -1.18 -6.67 15.40
N ASP A 88 -1.32 -7.32 16.55
CA ASP A 88 -0.56 -8.50 16.96
C ASP A 88 -1.46 -9.76 17.00
N PRO A 89 -0.99 -10.94 16.57
CA PRO A 89 -1.81 -12.16 16.58
C PRO A 89 -2.37 -12.54 17.96
N TYR A 90 -1.66 -12.22 19.04
CA TYR A 90 -1.96 -12.66 20.41
C TYR A 90 -2.57 -11.58 21.29
N VAL A 91 -2.62 -10.32 20.84
CA VAL A 91 -3.34 -9.24 21.54
C VAL A 91 -4.78 -9.16 21.02
N PHE A 92 -5.70 -9.88 21.68
CA PHE A 92 -7.12 -9.99 21.31
C PHE A 92 -7.39 -10.39 19.84
N GLY A 93 -6.38 -10.96 19.17
CA GLY A 93 -6.45 -11.39 17.77
C GLY A 93 -6.93 -12.84 17.58
N ARG A 94 -7.10 -13.62 18.65
CA ARG A 94 -7.42 -15.07 18.62
C ARG A 94 -6.35 -15.96 17.99
N GLY A 95 -5.13 -15.46 17.79
CA GLY A 95 -4.02 -16.27 17.27
C GLY A 95 -3.69 -17.48 18.16
N GLY A 96 -3.94 -17.40 19.47
CA GLY A 96 -3.77 -18.54 20.38
C GLY A 96 -4.69 -19.71 20.04
N GLU A 97 -5.97 -19.43 19.79
CA GLU A 97 -6.96 -20.44 19.37
C GLU A 97 -6.58 -21.05 18.00
N GLU A 98 -6.17 -20.20 17.06
CA GLU A 98 -5.70 -20.64 15.74
C GLU A 98 -4.47 -21.55 15.86
N GLY A 99 -3.48 -21.17 16.68
CA GLY A 99 -2.27 -21.97 16.93
C GLY A 99 -2.55 -23.31 17.63
N GLN A 100 -3.44 -23.32 18.62
CA GLN A 100 -3.89 -24.56 19.29
C GLN A 100 -4.53 -25.52 18.29
N TYR A 101 -5.38 -25.02 17.40
CA TYR A 101 -6.02 -25.84 16.37
C TYR A 101 -5.01 -26.42 15.37
N LEU A 102 -4.05 -25.60 14.91
CA LEU A 102 -2.98 -26.06 14.01
C LEU A 102 -2.15 -27.19 14.66
N GLN A 103 -1.82 -27.03 15.94
CA GLN A 103 -1.10 -28.05 16.71
C GLN A 103 -1.92 -29.35 16.83
N GLN A 104 -3.21 -29.27 17.15
CA GLN A 104 -4.11 -30.42 17.22
C GLN A 104 -4.19 -31.17 15.88
N GLN A 105 -4.17 -30.43 14.77
CA GLN A 105 -4.18 -30.98 13.40
C GLN A 105 -2.79 -31.39 12.89
N ARG A 106 -1.75 -31.30 13.74
CA ARG A 106 -0.35 -31.61 13.43
C ARG A 106 0.20 -30.83 12.23
N VAL A 107 -0.23 -29.57 12.09
CA VAL A 107 0.30 -28.63 11.09
C VAL A 107 1.38 -27.77 11.75
N ALA A 108 2.57 -27.74 11.16
CA ALA A 108 3.66 -26.90 11.65
C ALA A 108 3.33 -25.41 11.46
N PHE A 109 3.61 -24.61 12.49
CA PHE A 109 3.35 -23.18 12.45
C PHE A 109 4.38 -22.37 13.23
N GLU A 110 4.46 -21.07 12.93
CA GLU A 110 5.13 -20.06 13.75
C GLU A 110 4.19 -18.88 14.03
N VAL A 111 4.56 -18.06 15.01
CA VAL A 111 3.93 -16.76 15.23
C VAL A 111 4.96 -15.67 15.00
N VAL A 112 4.61 -14.72 14.14
CA VAL A 112 5.39 -13.51 13.86
C VAL A 112 4.68 -12.34 14.54
N PRO A 113 5.24 -11.80 15.64
CA PRO A 113 4.62 -10.69 16.36
C PRO A 113 4.41 -9.46 15.48
N GLY A 114 3.37 -8.71 15.80
CA GLY A 114 3.07 -7.42 15.19
C GLY A 114 3.07 -6.30 16.21
N ILE A 115 3.13 -5.06 15.73
CA ILE A 115 2.99 -3.90 16.60
C ILE A 115 1.52 -3.74 16.97
N THR A 116 1.18 -3.84 18.26
CA THR A 116 -0.21 -3.71 18.71
C THR A 116 -0.69 -2.25 18.64
N SER A 117 -1.96 -2.06 18.30
CA SER A 117 -2.62 -0.75 18.34
C SER A 117 -2.68 -0.17 19.75
N ALA A 118 -2.68 -1.02 20.79
CA ALA A 118 -2.68 -0.59 22.18
C ALA A 118 -1.43 0.23 22.58
N ILE A 119 -0.35 0.17 21.79
CA ILE A 119 0.87 0.94 22.02
C ILE A 119 1.08 1.93 20.88
N ALA A 120 1.21 1.44 19.64
CA ALA A 120 1.53 2.29 18.51
C ALA A 120 0.38 3.23 18.11
N GLY A 121 -0.86 2.84 18.39
CA GLY A 121 -2.01 3.70 18.09
C GLY A 121 -2.06 4.93 18.99
N LEU A 122 -1.62 4.80 20.26
CA LEU A 122 -1.47 5.91 21.19
C LEU A 122 -0.33 6.83 20.75
N GLY A 123 0.84 6.26 20.42
CA GLY A 123 1.98 7.04 19.93
C GLY A 123 1.67 7.85 18.68
N ALA A 124 0.82 7.32 17.78
CA ALA A 124 0.37 8.04 16.59
C ALA A 124 -0.52 9.25 16.86
N ALA A 125 -1.02 9.38 18.09
CA ALA A 125 -1.82 10.51 18.58
C ALA A 125 -1.08 11.31 19.67
N GLY A 126 0.25 11.16 19.81
CA GLY A 126 1.01 11.88 20.83
C GLY A 126 0.78 11.39 22.26
N ILE A 127 0.27 10.18 22.45
CA ILE A 127 0.04 9.63 23.80
C ILE A 127 1.09 8.55 24.07
N PRO A 128 2.02 8.75 25.01
CA PRO A 128 2.89 7.66 25.43
C PRO A 128 2.09 6.67 26.30
N ILE A 129 2.29 5.37 26.09
CA ILE A 129 1.59 4.34 26.90
C ILE A 129 1.97 4.42 28.38
N THR A 130 3.22 4.83 28.66
CA THR A 130 3.79 5.02 30.00
C THR A 130 4.55 6.34 30.05
N HIS A 131 4.57 7.00 31.20
CA HIS A 131 5.35 8.22 31.42
C HIS A 131 5.75 8.29 32.90
N ARG A 132 7.00 8.69 33.21
CA ARG A 132 7.54 8.64 34.57
C ARG A 132 6.64 9.32 35.61
N ASP A 133 6.06 10.45 35.24
CA ASP A 133 5.22 11.26 36.14
C ASP A 133 3.74 10.89 36.12
N PHE A 134 3.30 10.05 35.17
CA PHE A 134 1.87 9.79 34.95
C PHE A 134 1.46 8.32 35.03
N ALA A 135 2.31 7.38 34.58
CA ALA A 135 1.98 5.96 34.50
C ALA A 135 3.24 5.08 34.47
N SER A 136 3.41 4.26 35.51
CA SER A 136 4.42 3.18 35.62
C SER A 136 3.90 1.81 35.17
N SER A 137 2.59 1.68 34.96
CA SER A 137 1.88 0.48 34.49
C SER A 137 0.87 0.83 33.40
N PHE A 138 0.44 -0.19 32.66
CA PHE A 138 -0.69 -0.07 31.75
C PHE A 138 -1.47 -1.38 31.66
N HIS A 139 -2.74 -1.29 31.30
CA HIS A 139 -3.67 -2.42 31.24
C HIS A 139 -4.40 -2.39 29.91
N VAL A 140 -4.31 -3.49 29.14
CA VAL A 140 -5.06 -3.63 27.87
C VAL A 140 -6.28 -4.51 28.13
N ILE A 141 -7.45 -3.93 27.92
CA ILE A 141 -8.75 -4.52 28.28
C ILE A 141 -9.58 -4.62 27.00
N THR A 142 -10.37 -5.68 26.86
CA THR A 142 -11.40 -5.71 25.81
C THR A 142 -12.70 -5.17 26.36
N GLY A 143 -13.32 -4.21 25.66
CA GLY A 143 -14.66 -3.72 26.00
C GLY A 143 -15.78 -4.66 25.56
N HIS A 144 -15.48 -5.77 24.88
CA HIS A 144 -16.49 -6.74 24.49
C HIS A 144 -16.66 -7.80 25.57
N HIS A 145 -17.91 -8.06 25.98
CA HIS A 145 -18.21 -9.13 26.92
C HIS A 145 -17.83 -10.50 26.37
N LYS A 146 -17.38 -11.39 27.25
CA LYS A 146 -17.28 -12.82 26.93
C LYS A 146 -18.69 -13.37 26.66
N ALA A 147 -18.79 -14.32 25.74
CA ALA A 147 -20.07 -14.94 25.36
C ALA A 147 -20.76 -15.70 26.53
N ASP A 148 -20.03 -15.98 27.61
CA ASP A 148 -20.52 -16.63 28.83
C ASP A 148 -21.24 -15.66 29.80
N GLY A 149 -21.30 -14.36 29.48
CA GLY A 149 -21.96 -13.35 30.29
C GLY A 149 -21.17 -12.90 31.52
N THR A 150 -19.91 -13.33 31.68
CA THR A 150 -19.06 -12.80 32.75
C THR A 150 -18.76 -11.32 32.51
N GLN A 151 -19.05 -10.51 33.52
CA GLN A 151 -18.72 -9.09 33.50
C GLN A 151 -17.24 -8.87 33.85
N LEU A 152 -16.72 -7.73 33.39
CA LEU A 152 -15.42 -7.25 33.82
C LEU A 152 -15.49 -6.89 35.32
N ASP A 153 -14.38 -7.11 36.03
CA ASP A 153 -14.22 -6.67 37.41
C ASP A 153 -13.99 -5.16 37.43
N TRP A 154 -15.08 -4.39 37.34
CA TRP A 154 -15.05 -2.94 37.24
C TRP A 154 -14.48 -2.27 38.48
N GLU A 155 -14.70 -2.86 39.67
CA GLU A 155 -14.12 -2.40 40.92
C GLU A 155 -12.59 -2.49 40.85
N ASN A 156 -12.04 -3.65 40.46
CA ASN A 156 -10.60 -3.80 40.29
C ASN A 156 -10.05 -2.90 39.17
N ILE A 157 -10.74 -2.78 38.04
CA ILE A 157 -10.28 -1.99 36.88
C ILE A 157 -10.22 -0.50 37.21
N ALA A 158 -11.22 0.05 37.90
CA ALA A 158 -11.26 1.47 38.23
C ALA A 158 -10.11 1.89 39.16
N HIS A 159 -9.68 0.99 40.04
CA HIS A 159 -8.58 1.19 40.99
C HIS A 159 -7.19 0.86 40.43
N GLN A 160 -7.07 0.35 39.19
CA GLN A 160 -5.75 0.14 38.60
C GLN A 160 -5.03 1.48 38.38
N GLU A 161 -3.76 1.50 38.80
CA GLU A 161 -2.84 2.60 38.51
C GLU A 161 -2.38 2.58 37.04
N GLY A 162 -1.92 3.74 36.57
CA GLY A 162 -1.38 3.87 35.22
C GLY A 162 -2.44 4.06 34.13
N THR A 163 -2.14 3.56 32.93
CA THR A 163 -2.93 3.80 31.71
C THR A 163 -3.85 2.63 31.41
N LEU A 164 -5.16 2.87 31.29
CA LEU A 164 -6.12 1.88 30.82
C LEU A 164 -6.34 2.04 29.32
N VAL A 165 -6.22 0.96 28.56
CA VAL A 165 -6.46 0.94 27.11
C VAL A 165 -7.54 -0.09 26.79
N PHE A 166 -8.72 0.38 26.40
CA PHE A 166 -9.81 -0.48 25.97
C PHE A 166 -9.77 -0.66 24.44
N LEU A 167 -9.70 -1.93 24.01
CA LEU A 167 -9.88 -2.35 22.63
C LEU A 167 -11.31 -2.84 22.43
N MET A 168 -11.89 -2.59 21.25
CA MET A 168 -13.25 -3.04 20.90
C MET A 168 -14.33 -2.51 21.86
N GLY A 169 -14.10 -1.38 22.54
CA GLY A 169 -15.02 -0.82 23.53
C GLY A 169 -15.94 0.28 23.02
N MET A 170 -15.85 0.70 21.76
CA MET A 170 -16.61 1.86 21.25
C MET A 170 -18.14 1.73 21.37
N GLY A 171 -18.68 0.52 21.21
CA GLY A 171 -20.12 0.30 21.39
C GLY A 171 -20.57 0.38 22.85
N GLU A 172 -19.63 0.28 23.79
CA GLU A 172 -19.84 0.26 25.24
C GLU A 172 -19.19 1.48 25.91
N LEU A 173 -18.87 2.55 25.17
CA LEU A 173 -18.10 3.68 25.69
C LEU A 173 -18.77 4.33 26.90
N GLY A 174 -20.09 4.61 26.81
CA GLY A 174 -20.86 5.15 27.93
C GLY A 174 -20.86 4.23 29.14
N HIS A 175 -21.04 2.93 28.94
CA HIS A 175 -20.99 1.94 30.02
C HIS A 175 -19.61 1.85 30.67
N ILE A 176 -18.52 1.84 29.88
CA ILE A 176 -17.15 1.87 30.40
C ILE A 176 -16.93 3.10 31.28
N ALA A 177 -17.34 4.29 30.81
CA ALA A 177 -17.18 5.53 31.55
C ALA A 177 -17.99 5.53 32.85
N GLU A 178 -19.26 5.11 32.79
CA GLU A 178 -20.15 5.00 33.95
C GLU A 178 -19.57 4.05 35.00
N GLN A 179 -19.13 2.85 34.60
CA GLN A 179 -18.59 1.87 35.53
C GLN A 179 -17.29 2.33 36.18
N LEU A 180 -16.39 2.96 35.43
CA LEU A 180 -15.17 3.52 36.01
C LEU A 180 -15.50 4.60 37.06
N ILE A 181 -16.42 5.52 36.76
CA ILE A 181 -16.82 6.58 37.70
C ILE A 181 -17.50 6.00 38.94
N LYS A 182 -18.46 5.09 38.74
CA LYS A 182 -19.21 4.45 39.83
C LYS A 182 -18.31 3.71 40.81
N ASN A 183 -17.20 3.14 40.31
CA ASN A 183 -16.22 2.39 41.12
C ASN A 183 -15.03 3.27 41.60
N GLY A 184 -15.16 4.60 41.57
CA GLY A 184 -14.23 5.51 42.25
C GLY A 184 -13.23 6.24 41.35
N ARG A 185 -13.25 6.06 40.03
CA ARG A 185 -12.42 6.85 39.12
C ARG A 185 -13.00 8.27 39.01
N ALA A 186 -12.15 9.30 39.13
CA ALA A 186 -12.60 10.68 39.02
C ALA A 186 -13.21 10.96 37.63
N SER A 187 -14.36 11.62 37.57
CA SER A 187 -15.02 11.99 36.31
C SER A 187 -14.19 12.94 35.45
N SER A 188 -13.26 13.68 36.06
CA SER A 188 -12.28 14.54 35.39
C SER A 188 -11.03 13.81 34.89
N THR A 189 -10.99 12.47 34.99
CA THR A 189 -9.85 11.70 34.45
C THR A 189 -9.77 11.91 32.93
N PRO A 190 -8.63 12.30 32.38
CA PRO A 190 -8.48 12.49 30.93
C PRO A 190 -8.69 11.18 30.16
N VAL A 191 -9.44 11.28 29.06
CA VAL A 191 -9.72 10.19 28.12
C VAL A 191 -9.45 10.64 26.69
N ALA A 192 -8.81 9.78 25.90
CA ALA A 192 -8.70 9.92 24.46
C ALA A 192 -9.39 8.77 23.75
N VAL A 193 -10.06 9.07 22.65
CA VAL A 193 -10.57 8.06 21.72
C VAL A 193 -9.89 8.25 20.38
N ILE A 194 -9.21 7.20 19.89
CA ILE A 194 -8.38 7.25 18.68
C ILE A 194 -8.93 6.25 17.67
N GLN A 195 -9.62 6.76 16.66
CA GLN A 195 -10.17 5.97 15.55
C GLN A 195 -9.12 5.82 14.45
N TRP A 196 -9.06 4.62 13.85
CA TRP A 196 -8.18 4.34 12.70
C TRP A 196 -6.71 4.74 12.94
N ALA A 197 -6.17 4.45 14.12
CA ALA A 197 -4.82 4.87 14.48
C ALA A 197 -3.77 4.40 13.45
N THR A 198 -2.80 5.27 13.13
CA THR A 198 -1.77 5.11 12.08
C THR A 198 -2.27 5.07 10.63
N HIS A 199 -3.57 5.20 10.41
CA HIS A 199 -4.17 5.25 9.08
C HIS A 199 -4.42 6.69 8.63
N TRP A 200 -4.60 6.95 7.33
CA TRP A 200 -4.90 8.30 6.83
C TRP A 200 -6.22 8.86 7.36
N ASN A 201 -7.16 7.96 7.69
CA ASN A 201 -8.45 8.31 8.28
C ASN A 201 -8.39 8.40 9.81
N GLN A 202 -7.20 8.54 10.40
CA GLN A 202 -7.04 8.69 11.84
C GLN A 202 -7.80 9.94 12.30
N ARG A 203 -8.63 9.76 13.31
CA ARG A 203 -9.33 10.84 14.01
C ARG A 203 -9.24 10.58 15.49
N SER A 204 -9.02 11.64 16.26
CA SER A 204 -8.87 11.52 17.71
C SER A 204 -9.61 12.64 18.41
N VAL A 205 -10.22 12.30 19.53
CA VAL A 205 -10.84 13.27 20.45
C VAL A 205 -10.29 13.06 21.85
N LYS A 206 -10.23 14.14 22.62
CA LYS A 206 -9.83 14.17 24.02
C LYS A 206 -10.93 14.86 24.83
N ALA A 207 -11.28 14.28 25.96
CA ALA A 207 -12.24 14.85 26.90
C ALA A 207 -12.03 14.24 28.29
N ASP A 208 -12.82 14.70 29.25
CA ASP A 208 -12.89 14.08 30.57
C ASP A 208 -13.75 12.81 30.51
N LEU A 209 -13.48 11.85 31.40
CA LEU A 209 -14.21 10.59 31.49
C LEU A 209 -15.73 10.79 31.58
N GLY A 210 -16.18 11.82 32.30
CA GLY A 210 -17.59 12.15 32.46
C GLY A 210 -18.25 12.78 31.22
N THR A 211 -17.50 13.19 30.20
CA THR A 211 -18.02 13.89 29.01
C THR A 211 -17.62 13.25 27.68
N ILE A 212 -16.76 12.23 27.70
CA ILE A 212 -16.18 11.63 26.49
C ILE A 212 -17.21 11.07 25.52
N GLU A 213 -18.31 10.50 26.01
CA GLU A 213 -19.38 9.96 25.17
C GLU A 213 -20.01 11.06 24.30
N THR A 214 -20.42 12.18 24.91
CA THR A 214 -20.96 13.34 24.19
C THR A 214 -19.98 13.88 23.16
N VAL A 215 -18.68 13.95 23.49
CA VAL A 215 -17.65 14.46 22.59
C VAL A 215 -17.47 13.53 21.39
N VAL A 216 -17.46 12.21 21.61
CA VAL A 216 -17.38 11.19 20.56
C VAL A 216 -18.58 11.26 19.63
N GLU A 217 -19.79 11.41 20.17
CA GLU A 217 -21.02 11.55 19.38
C GLU A 217 -21.00 12.81 18.51
N THR A 218 -20.63 13.94 19.11
CA THR A 218 -20.55 15.25 18.44
C THR A 218 -19.56 15.22 17.28
N HIS A 219 -18.42 14.54 17.44
CA HIS A 219 -17.41 14.40 16.40
C HIS A 219 -17.64 13.19 15.49
N HIS A 220 -18.72 12.42 15.69
CA HIS A 220 -19.02 11.21 14.92
C HIS A 220 -17.83 10.24 14.85
N ILE A 221 -17.16 10.00 15.99
CA ILE A 221 -16.06 9.05 16.09
C ILE A 221 -16.65 7.64 16.27
N GLY A 222 -16.18 6.69 15.46
CA GLY A 222 -16.73 5.32 15.44
C GLY A 222 -15.66 4.24 15.51
N SER A 223 -16.08 2.99 15.33
CA SER A 223 -15.16 1.84 15.25
C SER A 223 -14.40 1.79 13.91
N PRO A 224 -13.20 1.18 13.87
CA PRO A 224 -12.39 0.71 15.00
C PRO A 224 -11.70 1.88 15.71
N ALA A 225 -11.77 1.92 17.04
CA ALA A 225 -11.06 2.90 17.86
C ALA A 225 -10.52 2.31 19.16
N LEU A 226 -9.54 3.00 19.71
CA LEU A 226 -8.93 2.78 21.02
C LEU A 226 -9.56 3.77 22.00
N ILE A 227 -9.87 3.34 23.21
CA ILE A 227 -10.25 4.25 24.31
C ILE A 227 -9.12 4.19 25.34
N VAL A 228 -8.55 5.34 25.66
CA VAL A 228 -7.37 5.46 26.52
C VAL A 228 -7.75 6.33 27.70
N VAL A 229 -7.67 5.79 28.91
CA VAL A 229 -8.03 6.48 30.16
C VAL A 229 -6.79 6.63 31.02
N GLY A 230 -6.45 7.85 31.39
CA GLY A 230 -5.33 8.13 32.28
C GLY A 230 -4.60 9.44 31.97
N ASN A 231 -3.77 9.87 32.91
CA ASN A 231 -3.11 11.19 32.87
C ASN A 231 -2.13 11.36 31.70
N VAL A 232 -1.64 10.26 31.10
CA VAL A 232 -0.82 10.32 29.87
C VAL A 232 -1.55 10.98 28.69
N VAL A 233 -2.88 10.97 28.68
CA VAL A 233 -3.70 11.65 27.65
C VAL A 233 -3.49 13.17 27.69
N SER A 234 -3.09 13.74 28.83
CA SER A 234 -2.79 15.17 28.92
C SER A 234 -1.64 15.59 28.00
N LEU A 235 -0.71 14.68 27.69
CA LEU A 235 0.43 14.91 26.80
C LEU A 235 0.06 14.90 25.30
N MET A 236 -1.16 14.50 24.94
CA MET A 236 -1.63 14.42 23.56
C MET A 236 -1.35 15.70 22.78
N ASP A 237 -1.66 16.87 23.36
CA ASP A 237 -1.53 18.16 22.68
C ASP A 237 -0.06 18.60 22.53
N GLU A 238 0.83 18.12 23.40
CA GLU A 238 2.26 18.47 23.40
C GLU A 238 3.06 17.58 22.45
N LEU A 239 2.72 16.29 22.38
CA LEU A 239 3.52 15.26 21.71
C LEU A 239 2.91 14.78 20.39
N ASN A 240 1.75 15.31 19.96
CA ASN A 240 1.13 14.89 18.70
C ASN A 240 2.08 15.20 17.53
N PRO A 241 2.52 14.19 16.76
CA PRO A 241 3.37 14.44 15.60
C PRO A 241 2.56 15.18 14.53
N GLU A 242 3.13 16.26 13.99
CA GLU A 242 2.56 17.02 12.87
C GLU A 242 3.44 16.86 11.63
N LEU A 243 3.15 15.84 10.82
CA LEU A 243 3.86 15.64 9.56
C LEU A 243 3.16 16.40 8.42
N PRO A 244 3.92 16.96 7.44
CA PRO A 244 3.35 17.90 6.47
C PRO A 244 2.24 17.34 5.56
N LEU A 245 2.18 16.02 5.37
CA LEU A 245 1.20 15.32 4.55
C LEU A 245 0.31 14.37 5.38
N GLN A 246 0.31 14.51 6.70
CA GLN A 246 -0.50 13.69 7.59
C GLN A 246 -1.99 13.79 7.24
N GLY A 247 -2.68 12.65 7.30
CA GLY A 247 -4.09 12.54 6.91
C GLY A 247 -4.33 12.48 5.39
N LEU A 248 -3.32 12.76 4.55
CA LEU A 248 -3.47 12.60 3.11
C LEU A 248 -3.35 11.13 2.70
N HIS A 249 -4.18 10.75 1.73
CA HIS A 249 -4.22 9.41 1.15
C HIS A 249 -4.00 9.54 -0.35
N LEU A 250 -2.84 9.11 -0.81
CA LEU A 250 -2.36 9.38 -2.16
C LEU A 250 -2.21 8.08 -2.94
N LEU A 251 -2.48 8.17 -4.23
CA LEU A 251 -2.39 7.05 -5.14
C LEU A 251 -1.23 7.24 -6.13
N ILE A 252 -0.37 6.24 -6.27
CA ILE A 252 0.78 6.26 -7.20
C ILE A 252 0.85 4.97 -8.04
N PRO A 253 1.57 4.94 -9.17
CA PRO A 253 1.75 3.69 -9.91
C PRO A 253 2.57 2.68 -9.10
N PHE A 254 2.18 1.40 -9.14
CA PHE A 254 2.95 0.33 -8.50
C PHE A 254 4.37 0.24 -9.05
N LYS A 255 5.36 0.27 -8.16
CA LYS A 255 6.78 0.04 -8.45
C LYS A 255 7.48 -0.43 -7.18
N ASP A 256 8.26 -1.49 -7.26
CA ASP A 256 9.05 -1.99 -6.13
C ASP A 256 10.53 -2.08 -6.52
N PRO A 257 11.46 -1.39 -5.82
CA PRO A 257 11.22 -0.37 -4.80
C PRO A 257 10.75 0.97 -5.39
N SER A 258 9.97 1.74 -4.62
CA SER A 258 9.52 3.08 -5.01
C SER A 258 10.09 4.18 -4.10
N LYS A 259 11.00 5.00 -4.64
CA LYS A 259 11.50 6.20 -3.95
C LYS A 259 10.41 7.22 -3.66
N LEU A 260 9.41 7.32 -4.54
CA LEU A 260 8.28 8.24 -4.37
C LEU A 260 7.40 7.80 -3.19
N PHE A 261 7.19 6.50 -3.02
CA PHE A 261 6.45 5.93 -1.90
C PHE A 261 7.10 6.29 -0.57
N SER A 262 8.38 5.96 -0.39
CA SER A 262 9.10 6.26 0.86
C SER A 262 9.09 7.74 1.20
N LYS A 263 9.39 8.62 0.22
CA LYS A 263 9.39 10.07 0.46
C LYS A 263 8.02 10.63 0.86
N LEU A 264 6.93 10.06 0.37
CA LEU A 264 5.58 10.47 0.77
C LEU A 264 5.24 10.00 2.19
N GLN A 265 5.63 8.77 2.54
CA GLN A 265 5.41 8.21 3.87
C GLN A 265 6.27 8.89 4.94
N ASP A 266 7.51 9.25 4.61
CA ASP A 266 8.40 10.06 5.47
C ASP A 266 7.77 11.41 5.85
N GLN A 267 6.81 11.89 5.04
CA GLN A 267 6.07 13.13 5.27
C GLN A 267 4.66 12.90 5.85
N GLY A 268 4.32 11.65 6.23
CA GLY A 268 3.08 11.28 6.90
C GLY A 268 1.90 10.91 5.99
N ALA A 269 2.08 10.87 4.67
CA ALA A 269 1.01 10.46 3.76
C ALA A 269 0.80 8.94 3.80
N ALA A 270 -0.45 8.48 3.77
CA ALA A 270 -0.73 7.11 3.38
C ALA A 270 -0.68 7.00 1.86
N VAL A 271 -0.04 5.94 1.36
CA VAL A 271 0.18 5.76 -0.06
C VAL A 271 -0.26 4.36 -0.49
N ASN A 272 -1.15 4.29 -1.47
CA ASN A 272 -1.49 3.03 -2.12
C ASN A 272 -1.11 3.08 -3.60
N PHE A 273 -1.22 1.91 -4.22
CA PHE A 273 -0.79 1.70 -5.60
C PHE A 273 -1.96 1.38 -6.51
N PHE A 274 -1.92 1.90 -7.73
CA PHE A 274 -2.68 1.33 -8.85
C PHE A 274 -1.79 0.38 -9.67
N LYS A 275 -2.43 -0.63 -10.26
CA LYS A 275 -1.73 -1.64 -11.06
C LYS A 275 -1.26 -1.04 -12.38
N ARG A 276 -0.08 -1.44 -12.82
CA ARG A 276 0.42 -1.10 -14.15
C ARG A 276 0.04 -2.18 -15.15
N ARG A 277 0.16 -1.86 -16.43
CA ARG A 277 0.00 -2.82 -17.53
C ARG A 277 0.93 -4.01 -17.35
N THR A 278 0.45 -5.19 -17.74
CA THR A 278 1.29 -6.39 -17.81
C THR A 278 1.98 -6.44 -19.15
N GLN A 279 3.29 -6.64 -19.14
CA GLN A 279 4.10 -6.78 -20.35
C GLN A 279 4.13 -8.26 -20.73
N VAL A 280 3.63 -8.58 -21.93
CA VAL A 280 3.61 -9.95 -22.46
C VAL A 280 4.57 -10.04 -23.63
N PRO A 281 5.64 -10.86 -23.56
CA PRO A 281 6.57 -11.03 -24.66
C PRO A 281 5.83 -11.55 -25.91
N LEU A 282 6.23 -11.06 -27.07
CA LEU A 282 5.77 -11.56 -28.35
C LEU A 282 6.86 -12.44 -28.99
N THR A 283 6.43 -13.42 -29.77
CA THR A 283 7.36 -14.16 -30.64
C THR A 283 7.63 -13.32 -31.88
N PHE A 284 8.90 -13.13 -32.22
CA PHE A 284 9.34 -12.46 -33.43
C PHE A 284 10.62 -13.09 -33.97
N ASP A 285 10.84 -12.94 -35.27
CA ASP A 285 12.08 -13.38 -35.92
C ASP A 285 13.11 -12.26 -35.88
N LEU A 286 14.36 -12.64 -35.62
CA LEU A 286 15.46 -11.71 -35.75
C LEU A 286 15.77 -11.48 -37.23
N PRO A 287 16.08 -10.24 -37.62
CA PRO A 287 16.63 -9.97 -38.93
C PRO A 287 18.02 -10.64 -39.06
N ASP A 288 18.59 -10.63 -40.26
CA ASP A 288 19.96 -11.11 -40.45
C ASP A 288 20.94 -10.21 -39.70
N MET A 289 21.26 -10.61 -38.48
CA MET A 289 22.06 -9.83 -37.54
C MET A 289 23.51 -9.66 -38.02
N LEU A 290 23.99 -10.48 -38.97
CA LEU A 290 25.37 -10.41 -39.47
C LEU A 290 25.58 -9.32 -40.53
N LYS A 291 24.50 -8.84 -41.17
CA LYS A 291 24.55 -7.77 -42.18
C LYS A 291 24.94 -6.41 -41.60
N GLY A 292 24.72 -6.19 -40.30
CA GLY A 292 24.77 -4.85 -39.73
C GLY A 292 23.55 -4.02 -40.13
N GLY A 293 23.48 -2.78 -39.67
CA GLY A 293 22.33 -1.91 -39.93
C GLY A 293 22.14 -0.86 -38.84
N THR A 294 20.95 -0.28 -38.76
CA THR A 294 20.58 0.63 -37.68
C THR A 294 19.51 -0.02 -36.80
N LEU A 295 19.73 -0.08 -35.49
CA LEU A 295 18.77 -0.59 -34.50
C LEU A 295 18.29 0.55 -33.61
N VAL A 296 17.02 0.92 -33.76
CA VAL A 296 16.36 1.94 -32.94
C VAL A 296 15.57 1.25 -31.83
N ILE A 297 15.84 1.64 -30.60
CA ILE A 297 15.24 1.05 -29.40
C ILE A 297 14.24 2.03 -28.81
N SER A 298 12.96 1.66 -28.87
CA SER A 298 11.87 2.56 -28.49
C SER A 298 11.66 2.70 -26.99
N ASP A 299 12.01 1.66 -26.23
CA ASP A 299 11.85 1.58 -24.78
C ASP A 299 12.71 0.48 -24.16
N GLN A 300 12.85 0.48 -22.83
CA GLN A 300 13.73 -0.44 -22.08
C GLN A 300 13.25 -1.89 -22.18
N THR A 301 11.96 -2.12 -21.95
CA THR A 301 11.34 -3.45 -22.02
C THR A 301 11.50 -4.07 -23.40
N ALA A 302 11.40 -3.25 -24.45
CA ALA A 302 11.62 -3.75 -25.80
C ALA A 302 13.02 -4.34 -26.00
N PHE A 303 14.04 -3.69 -25.43
CA PHE A 303 15.42 -4.17 -25.44
C PHE A 303 15.59 -5.44 -24.61
N ASP A 304 15.01 -5.51 -23.41
CA ASP A 304 15.08 -6.71 -22.56
C ASP A 304 14.56 -7.97 -23.30
N PHE A 305 13.42 -7.87 -23.98
CA PHE A 305 12.88 -8.99 -24.76
C PHE A 305 13.67 -9.27 -26.04
N PHE A 306 14.24 -8.24 -26.66
CA PHE A 306 15.14 -8.39 -27.80
C PHE A 306 16.44 -9.13 -27.42
N GLU A 307 17.04 -8.76 -26.30
CA GLU A 307 18.24 -9.39 -25.76
C GLU A 307 18.00 -10.87 -25.43
N HIS A 308 16.90 -11.19 -24.74
CA HIS A 308 16.53 -12.58 -24.49
C HIS A 308 16.37 -13.37 -25.81
N ARG A 309 15.74 -12.77 -26.83
CA ARG A 309 15.59 -13.42 -28.13
C ARG A 309 16.92 -13.63 -28.85
N LEU A 310 17.87 -12.69 -28.75
CA LEU A 310 19.24 -12.89 -29.26
C LEU A 310 19.87 -14.13 -28.61
N LEU A 311 19.82 -14.22 -27.28
CA LEU A 311 20.40 -15.33 -26.53
C LEU A 311 19.73 -16.68 -26.89
N ASP A 312 18.40 -16.71 -26.94
CA ASP A 312 17.62 -17.91 -27.29
C ASP A 312 17.91 -18.43 -28.72
N THR A 313 18.41 -17.56 -29.60
CA THR A 313 18.76 -17.89 -30.98
C THR A 313 20.27 -18.07 -31.19
N GLY A 314 21.06 -18.08 -30.10
CA GLY A 314 22.50 -18.34 -30.13
C GLY A 314 23.37 -17.12 -30.44
N TYR A 315 22.80 -15.92 -30.44
CA TYR A 315 23.54 -14.66 -30.53
C TYR A 315 23.71 -14.02 -29.16
N ASP A 316 24.70 -13.15 -29.04
CA ASP A 316 24.78 -12.19 -27.94
C ASP A 316 25.01 -10.79 -28.49
N GLN A 317 25.19 -9.82 -27.61
CA GLN A 317 25.36 -8.41 -27.99
C GLN A 317 26.54 -8.16 -28.95
N ARG A 318 27.52 -9.06 -29.08
CA ARG A 318 28.64 -8.89 -30.03
C ARG A 318 28.15 -8.84 -31.47
N VAL A 319 27.00 -9.45 -31.77
CA VAL A 319 26.40 -9.37 -33.12
C VAL A 319 26.01 -7.94 -33.49
N LEU A 320 25.84 -7.06 -32.49
CA LEU A 320 25.54 -5.64 -32.68
C LEU A 320 26.77 -4.80 -33.03
N SER A 321 27.98 -5.38 -33.16
CA SER A 321 29.20 -4.60 -33.47
C SER A 321 29.17 -3.92 -34.84
N LYS A 322 28.34 -4.42 -35.77
CA LYS A 322 28.08 -3.82 -37.09
C LYS A 322 26.79 -3.01 -37.13
N TRP A 323 26.12 -2.86 -35.99
CA TRP A 323 24.86 -2.15 -35.87
C TRP A 323 25.08 -0.80 -35.21
N ARG A 324 24.50 0.23 -35.80
CA ARG A 324 24.35 1.53 -35.15
C ARG A 324 23.14 1.48 -34.22
N VAL A 325 23.36 1.58 -32.92
CA VAL A 325 22.32 1.47 -31.89
C VAL A 325 21.87 2.85 -31.44
N LEU A 326 20.60 3.17 -31.65
CA LEU A 326 20.01 4.45 -31.31
C LEU A 326 18.93 4.29 -30.23
N ALA A 327 18.97 5.14 -29.21
CA ALA A 327 17.94 5.21 -28.19
C ALA A 327 17.01 6.40 -28.41
N LEU A 328 15.73 6.31 -28.02
CA LEU A 328 14.85 7.50 -28.09
C LEU A 328 15.17 8.58 -27.05
N ASN A 329 15.77 8.19 -25.92
CA ASN A 329 16.06 9.11 -24.83
C ASN A 329 17.16 8.58 -23.90
N GLN A 330 17.64 9.47 -23.02
CA GLN A 330 18.71 9.19 -22.08
C GLN A 330 18.39 8.05 -21.09
N ALA A 331 17.11 7.86 -20.75
CA ALA A 331 16.72 6.78 -19.83
C ALA A 331 16.91 5.39 -20.47
N ILE A 332 16.62 5.26 -21.77
CA ILE A 332 16.87 4.04 -22.54
C ILE A 332 18.39 3.82 -22.69
N ALA A 333 19.14 4.85 -23.10
CA ALA A 333 20.59 4.79 -23.22
C ALA A 333 21.28 4.34 -21.90
N GLY A 334 20.81 4.88 -20.76
CA GLY A 334 21.33 4.48 -19.45
C GLY A 334 20.98 3.05 -19.05
N HIS A 335 19.86 2.49 -19.54
CA HIS A 335 19.50 1.09 -19.33
C HIS A 335 20.37 0.15 -20.17
N LEU A 336 20.53 0.43 -21.46
CA LEU A 336 21.45 -0.29 -22.35
C LEU A 336 22.87 -0.32 -21.78
N LYS A 337 23.37 0.81 -21.29
CA LYS A 337 24.70 0.91 -20.68
C LYS A 337 24.87 -0.05 -19.48
N ARG A 338 23.83 -0.28 -18.68
CA ARG A 338 23.89 -1.24 -17.57
C ARG A 338 23.94 -2.69 -18.04
N HIS A 339 23.41 -2.96 -19.22
CA HIS A 339 23.52 -4.27 -19.90
C HIS A 339 24.82 -4.40 -20.69
N GLY A 340 25.71 -3.40 -20.67
CA GLY A 340 27.01 -3.44 -21.36
C GLY A 340 26.99 -2.86 -22.78
N LEU A 341 25.88 -2.30 -23.24
CA LEU A 341 25.73 -1.73 -24.58
C LEU A 341 25.74 -0.20 -24.54
N LEU A 342 26.69 0.44 -25.23
CA LEU A 342 26.67 1.90 -25.44
C LEU A 342 25.88 2.22 -26.70
N VAL A 343 25.09 3.31 -26.64
CA VAL A 343 24.36 3.80 -27.81
C VAL A 343 25.25 4.72 -28.63
N ASP A 344 25.11 4.68 -29.95
CA ASP A 344 25.81 5.54 -30.90
C ASP A 344 25.17 6.93 -31.01
N GLY A 345 23.94 7.09 -30.51
CA GLY A 345 23.24 8.36 -30.52
C GLY A 345 21.79 8.26 -30.10
N TYR A 346 21.08 9.37 -30.25
CA TYR A 346 19.65 9.45 -30.06
C TYR A 346 18.93 9.46 -31.40
N PHE A 347 17.77 8.81 -31.45
CA PHE A 347 16.92 8.84 -32.64
C PHE A 347 16.28 10.22 -32.78
N GLU A 348 16.49 10.85 -33.94
CA GLU A 348 15.85 12.10 -34.36
C GLU A 348 15.07 11.84 -35.65
N SER A 349 13.79 12.19 -35.68
CA SER A 349 12.90 11.90 -36.83
C SER A 349 13.34 12.53 -38.14
N ASP A 350 14.13 13.61 -38.07
CA ASP A 350 14.48 14.44 -39.22
C ASP A 350 15.87 14.11 -39.82
N ASN A 351 16.59 13.11 -39.29
CA ASN A 351 17.99 12.83 -39.70
C ASN A 351 18.08 11.62 -40.65
N SER A 352 18.33 11.91 -41.93
CA SER A 352 18.27 11.01 -43.09
C SER A 352 19.52 10.14 -43.33
N LEU A 353 20.26 9.77 -42.28
CA LEU A 353 21.51 9.01 -42.39
C LEU A 353 21.46 7.70 -41.58
N PHE A 354 20.57 6.79 -41.97
CA PHE A 354 20.52 5.43 -41.44
C PHE A 354 21.13 4.45 -42.45
N SER A 355 22.01 3.56 -41.99
CA SER A 355 22.46 2.42 -42.79
C SER A 355 21.34 1.38 -42.86
N GLU A 356 20.97 0.93 -44.05
CA GLU A 356 19.98 -0.14 -44.25
C GLU A 356 20.58 -1.52 -43.90
N PRO A 357 19.82 -2.44 -43.27
CA PRO A 357 18.43 -2.29 -42.81
C PRO A 357 18.29 -1.42 -41.56
N GLU A 358 17.22 -0.62 -41.52
CA GLU A 358 16.80 0.10 -40.31
C GLU A 358 15.71 -0.71 -39.61
N ILE A 359 15.90 -1.00 -38.32
CA ILE A 359 14.95 -1.74 -37.50
C ILE A 359 14.56 -0.93 -36.28
N VAL A 360 13.27 -0.86 -36.01
CA VAL A 360 12.73 -0.26 -34.79
C VAL A 360 12.11 -1.36 -33.94
N ILE A 361 12.63 -1.56 -32.74
CA ILE A 361 12.05 -2.47 -31.73
C ILE A 361 11.24 -1.68 -30.72
N GLY A 362 10.06 -2.20 -30.34
CA GLY A 362 9.17 -1.51 -29.42
C GLY A 362 7.95 -2.31 -29.00
N GLU A 363 7.09 -1.67 -28.22
CA GLU A 363 5.74 -2.18 -27.91
C GLU A 363 4.83 -2.17 -29.15
N GLU A 364 4.05 -3.23 -29.33
CA GLU A 364 3.22 -3.49 -30.52
C GLU A 364 2.37 -2.28 -30.97
N THR A 365 1.65 -1.64 -30.04
CA THR A 365 0.79 -0.50 -30.38
C THR A 365 1.58 0.81 -30.52
N ALA A 366 2.62 1.00 -29.71
CA ALA A 366 3.47 2.18 -29.73
C ALA A 366 4.28 2.29 -31.02
N LEU A 367 4.60 1.17 -31.69
CA LEU A 367 5.31 1.16 -32.97
C LEU A 367 4.53 1.86 -34.10
N GLY A 368 3.21 2.02 -33.95
CA GLY A 368 2.37 2.77 -34.88
C GLY A 368 2.76 4.25 -35.02
N ARG A 369 3.52 4.82 -34.07
CA ARG A 369 3.99 6.22 -34.12
C ARG A 369 5.13 6.45 -35.12
N PHE A 370 5.86 5.41 -35.50
CA PHE A 370 6.97 5.49 -36.45
C PHE A 370 6.47 5.40 -37.90
N LYS A 371 5.61 6.33 -38.33
CA LYS A 371 4.88 6.24 -39.62
C LYS A 371 5.76 6.47 -40.86
N GLU A 372 6.90 7.15 -40.72
CA GLU A 372 7.66 7.71 -41.85
C GLU A 372 8.93 6.94 -42.22
N VAL A 373 9.25 5.88 -41.47
CA VAL A 373 10.52 5.18 -41.59
C VAL A 373 10.35 3.96 -42.50
N LYS A 374 11.22 3.80 -43.51
CA LYS A 374 11.35 2.56 -44.33
C LYS A 374 11.78 1.33 -43.50
N SER A 375 11.87 1.48 -42.19
CA SER A 375 12.36 0.50 -41.24
C SER A 375 11.41 -0.68 -41.05
N GLN A 376 12.00 -1.87 -40.88
CA GLN A 376 11.29 -3.02 -40.34
C GLN A 376 10.92 -2.77 -38.87
N LYS A 377 9.65 -2.93 -38.53
CA LYS A 377 9.15 -2.77 -37.15
C LYS A 377 9.04 -4.14 -36.50
N ILE A 378 9.66 -4.30 -35.34
CA ILE A 378 9.63 -5.55 -34.58
C ILE A 378 8.99 -5.27 -33.24
N ALA A 379 7.76 -5.76 -33.07
CA ALA A 379 7.09 -5.75 -31.79
C ALA A 379 7.68 -6.86 -30.92
N THR A 380 8.38 -6.48 -29.84
CA THR A 380 8.99 -7.47 -28.95
C THR A 380 8.07 -7.84 -27.79
N TYR A 381 7.06 -7.02 -27.52
CA TYR A 381 6.03 -7.29 -26.51
C TYR A 381 4.73 -6.50 -26.78
N ARG A 382 3.67 -6.93 -26.09
CA ARG A 382 2.39 -6.21 -25.99
C ARG A 382 2.14 -5.79 -24.54
N ALA A 383 1.63 -4.58 -24.34
CA ALA A 383 1.21 -4.10 -23.02
C ALA A 383 -0.30 -4.30 -22.81
N ILE A 384 -0.68 -5.20 -21.88
CA ILE A 384 -2.07 -5.51 -21.59
C ILE A 384 -2.56 -4.68 -20.38
N PRO A 385 -3.65 -3.90 -20.51
CA PRO A 385 -4.30 -3.21 -19.39
C PRO A 385 -4.66 -4.16 -18.25
N VAL A 386 -4.50 -3.70 -17.02
CA VAL A 386 -4.90 -4.45 -15.83
C VAL A 386 -6.08 -3.74 -15.18
N ASN A 387 -7.17 -4.47 -14.98
CA ASN A 387 -8.36 -3.93 -14.33
C ASN A 387 -8.04 -3.42 -12.91
N GLN A 388 -8.47 -2.20 -12.63
CA GLN A 388 -8.24 -1.53 -11.35
C GLN A 388 -9.34 -1.91 -10.36
N THR A 389 -8.94 -2.53 -9.25
CA THR A 389 -9.82 -2.90 -8.15
C THR A 389 -9.89 -1.83 -7.06
N ILE A 390 -9.41 -0.62 -7.34
CA ILE A 390 -9.31 0.48 -6.37
C ILE A 390 -10.62 1.28 -6.28
N GLU A 391 -10.91 1.80 -5.10
CA GLU A 391 -11.99 2.77 -4.87
C GLU A 391 -11.42 4.18 -4.96
N VAL A 392 -11.58 4.80 -6.14
CA VAL A 392 -10.96 6.10 -6.45
C VAL A 392 -11.41 7.20 -5.47
N GLY A 393 -12.66 7.16 -5.01
CA GLY A 393 -13.20 8.15 -4.07
C GLY A 393 -12.56 8.16 -2.68
N CYS A 394 -11.77 7.15 -2.31
CA CYS A 394 -11.08 7.12 -1.02
C CYS A 394 -9.74 7.88 -1.02
N PHE A 395 -9.30 8.39 -2.17
CA PHE A 395 -8.02 9.07 -2.31
C PHE A 395 -8.19 10.59 -2.37
N HIS A 396 -7.26 11.30 -1.75
CA HIS A 396 -7.16 12.74 -1.80
C HIS A 396 -6.52 13.24 -3.10
N GLY A 397 -5.64 12.44 -3.72
CA GLY A 397 -5.03 12.78 -4.99
C GLY A 397 -4.20 11.65 -5.59
N ILE A 398 -3.83 11.81 -6.86
CA ILE A 398 -2.96 10.88 -7.62
C ILE A 398 -1.70 11.59 -8.04
N ILE A 399 -0.57 10.88 -8.03
CA ILE A 399 0.68 11.35 -8.63
C ILE A 399 0.98 10.53 -9.89
N PHE A 400 1.13 11.21 -11.02
CA PHE A 400 1.55 10.61 -12.29
C PHE A 400 2.99 11.01 -12.62
N PRO A 401 3.95 10.08 -12.45
CA PRO A 401 5.34 10.33 -12.82
C PRO A 401 5.58 10.28 -14.33
N SER A 402 4.63 9.78 -15.13
CA SER A 402 4.79 9.61 -16.58
C SER A 402 3.46 9.53 -17.31
N SER A 403 3.44 9.82 -18.62
CA SER A 403 2.26 9.63 -19.47
C SER A 403 1.80 8.16 -19.48
N ALA A 404 2.75 7.21 -19.48
CA ALA A 404 2.44 5.78 -19.39
C ALA A 404 1.66 5.42 -18.12
N SER A 405 2.00 6.02 -16.97
CA SER A 405 1.23 5.79 -15.74
C SER A 405 -0.19 6.35 -15.77
N VAL A 406 -0.46 7.38 -16.59
CA VAL A 406 -1.84 7.86 -16.83
C VAL A 406 -2.62 6.77 -17.59
N ASP A 407 -1.99 6.21 -18.62
CA ASP A 407 -2.59 5.16 -19.45
C ASP A 407 -2.85 3.87 -18.68
N ASP A 408 -1.88 3.46 -17.86
CA ASP A 408 -2.00 2.32 -16.94
C ASP A 408 -3.28 2.41 -16.11
N LEU A 409 -3.52 3.56 -15.47
CA LEU A 409 -4.68 3.75 -14.61
C LEU A 409 -5.96 3.87 -15.42
N VAL A 410 -6.01 4.78 -16.40
CA VAL A 410 -7.25 5.12 -17.11
C VAL A 410 -7.78 3.95 -17.93
N SER A 411 -6.89 3.18 -18.57
CA SER A 411 -7.29 2.00 -19.35
C SER A 411 -7.81 0.86 -18.49
N GLY A 412 -7.36 0.77 -17.23
CA GLY A 412 -7.83 -0.24 -16.28
C GLY A 412 -9.07 0.18 -15.47
N CYS A 413 -9.48 1.45 -15.55
CA CYS A 413 -10.63 1.96 -14.81
C CYS A 413 -11.96 1.73 -15.54
N ARG A 414 -13.00 1.38 -14.78
CA ARG A 414 -14.40 1.36 -15.21
C ARG A 414 -14.95 2.79 -15.32
N ASP A 415 -16.08 2.97 -15.97
CA ASP A 415 -16.65 4.32 -16.21
C ASP A 415 -17.01 5.08 -14.93
N SER A 416 -17.45 4.37 -13.88
CA SER A 416 -17.69 4.98 -12.56
C SER A 416 -16.40 5.54 -11.96
N GLN A 417 -15.30 4.79 -12.04
CA GLN A 417 -13.98 5.23 -11.58
C GLN A 417 -13.47 6.40 -12.43
N LYS A 418 -13.62 6.36 -13.76
CA LYS A 418 -13.24 7.47 -14.66
C LYS A 418 -13.96 8.77 -14.32
N ARG A 419 -15.26 8.72 -13.97
CA ARG A 419 -16.01 9.90 -13.52
C ARG A 419 -15.44 10.50 -12.23
N GLN A 420 -15.03 9.67 -11.28
CA GLN A 420 -14.38 10.12 -10.04
C GLN A 420 -12.98 10.70 -10.32
N LEU A 421 -12.20 10.04 -11.20
CA LEU A 421 -10.88 10.52 -11.63
C LEU A 421 -10.95 11.91 -12.28
N ALA A 422 -12.02 12.22 -13.02
CA ALA A 422 -12.13 13.45 -13.77
C ALA A 422 -12.02 14.73 -12.91
N SER A 423 -12.41 14.67 -11.64
CA SER A 423 -12.37 15.81 -10.69
C SER A 423 -11.28 15.68 -9.62
N MET A 424 -10.67 14.51 -9.47
CA MET A 424 -9.68 14.28 -8.40
C MET A 424 -8.37 15.04 -8.69
N PRO A 425 -7.74 15.63 -7.66
CA PRO A 425 -6.43 16.28 -7.82
C PRO A 425 -5.39 15.31 -8.37
N CYS A 426 -4.78 15.67 -9.49
CA CYS A 426 -3.75 14.88 -10.15
C CYS A 426 -2.46 15.68 -10.30
N PHE A 427 -1.40 15.24 -9.63
CA PHE A 427 -0.07 15.83 -9.67
C PHE A 427 0.71 15.20 -10.82
N ALA A 428 0.79 15.91 -11.96
CA ALA A 428 1.42 15.43 -13.19
C ALA A 428 2.85 15.97 -13.30
N MET A 429 3.82 15.05 -13.36
CA MET A 429 5.24 15.38 -13.43
C MET A 429 5.67 15.75 -14.87
N GLY A 430 5.60 17.03 -15.20
CA GLY A 430 6.00 17.60 -16.49
C GLY A 430 4.84 17.84 -17.47
N LYS A 431 5.06 18.75 -18.42
CA LYS A 431 4.02 19.25 -19.36
C LYS A 431 3.40 18.15 -20.23
N GLN A 432 4.18 17.16 -20.65
CA GLN A 432 3.67 16.03 -21.45
C GLN A 432 2.68 15.17 -20.66
N VAL A 433 2.92 14.99 -19.36
CA VAL A 433 2.03 14.22 -18.47
C VAL A 433 0.74 15.00 -18.23
N VAL A 434 0.82 16.33 -18.09
CA VAL A 434 -0.36 17.21 -17.99
C VAL A 434 -1.25 17.07 -19.22
N ALA A 435 -0.68 17.19 -20.42
CA ALA A 435 -1.41 17.03 -21.67
C ALA A 435 -2.06 15.63 -21.78
N ARG A 436 -1.36 14.59 -21.34
CA ARG A 436 -1.91 13.22 -21.33
C ARG A 436 -3.07 13.06 -20.35
N CYS A 437 -2.98 13.64 -19.16
CA CYS A 437 -4.07 13.64 -18.18
C CYS A 437 -5.32 14.30 -18.77
N GLN A 438 -5.18 15.47 -19.37
CA GLN A 438 -6.27 16.23 -19.99
C GLN A 438 -6.91 15.45 -21.15
N ALA A 439 -6.09 14.88 -22.05
CA ALA A 439 -6.56 14.04 -23.15
C ALA A 439 -7.30 12.78 -22.66
N SER A 440 -7.04 12.35 -21.43
CA SER A 440 -7.67 11.18 -20.79
C SER A 440 -8.90 11.55 -19.95
N GLY A 441 -9.35 12.82 -19.99
CA GLY A 441 -10.54 13.29 -19.29
C GLY A 441 -10.32 13.74 -17.83
N ILE A 442 -9.06 13.81 -17.37
CA ILE A 442 -8.72 14.33 -16.04
C ILE A 442 -8.62 15.85 -16.11
N ARG A 443 -9.47 16.55 -15.33
CA ARG A 443 -9.60 18.02 -15.42
C ARG A 443 -8.78 18.76 -14.35
N ASN A 444 -8.68 18.22 -13.15
CA ASN A 444 -7.98 18.83 -12.01
C ASN A 444 -6.50 18.43 -12.00
N VAL A 445 -5.71 18.99 -12.92
CA VAL A 445 -4.30 18.63 -13.12
C VAL A 445 -3.38 19.72 -12.60
N ILE A 446 -2.52 19.37 -11.64
CA ILE A 446 -1.49 20.21 -11.07
C ILE A 446 -0.17 19.86 -11.77
N SER A 447 0.41 20.83 -12.49
CA SER A 447 1.72 20.66 -13.12
C SER A 447 2.82 20.70 -12.07
N VAL A 448 3.65 19.68 -12.05
CA VAL A 448 4.82 19.58 -11.17
C VAL A 448 6.08 19.47 -12.04
N ASN A 449 7.19 20.08 -11.59
CA ASN A 449 8.48 19.82 -12.23
C ASN A 449 8.78 18.32 -12.20
N PRO A 450 9.45 17.75 -13.23
CA PRO A 450 9.66 16.31 -13.36
C PRO A 450 10.78 15.79 -12.42
N SER A 451 10.64 16.06 -11.12
CA SER A 451 11.50 15.60 -10.04
C SER A 451 10.62 15.19 -8.86
N ILE A 452 10.98 14.08 -8.19
CA ILE A 452 10.28 13.63 -6.98
C ILE A 452 10.33 14.72 -5.90
N ASP A 453 11.42 15.48 -5.82
CA ASP A 453 11.60 16.55 -4.84
C ASP A 453 10.64 17.72 -5.05
N ALA A 454 10.14 17.91 -6.28
CA ALA A 454 9.17 18.95 -6.59
C ALA A 454 7.73 18.52 -6.29
N VAL A 455 7.46 17.22 -6.10
CA VAL A 455 6.12 16.70 -5.84
C VAL A 455 5.63 17.10 -4.44
N MET A 456 6.48 17.02 -3.41
CA MET A 456 6.04 17.28 -2.03
C MET A 456 5.57 18.73 -1.84
N PRO A 457 6.33 19.77 -2.25
CA PRO A 457 5.89 21.16 -2.10
C PRO A 457 4.61 21.45 -2.88
N ALA A 458 4.41 20.83 -4.05
CA ALA A 458 3.20 20.99 -4.84
C ALA A 458 1.96 20.42 -4.12
N ILE A 459 2.08 19.24 -3.50
CA ILE A 459 1.01 18.63 -2.70
C ILE A 459 0.69 19.51 -1.49
N GLN A 460 1.71 19.90 -0.73
CA GLN A 460 1.54 20.76 0.45
C GLN A 460 0.86 22.08 0.08
N SER A 461 1.31 22.74 -0.98
CA SER A 461 0.71 23.99 -1.44
C SER A 461 -0.75 23.81 -1.84
N TYR A 462 -1.08 22.71 -2.54
CA TYR A 462 -2.45 22.44 -2.97
C TYR A 462 -3.40 22.23 -1.79
N PHE A 463 -3.01 21.42 -0.81
CA PHE A 463 -3.88 21.08 0.33
C PHE A 463 -3.88 22.17 1.41
N LYS A 464 -2.76 22.87 1.68
CA LYS A 464 -2.74 24.00 2.63
C LYS A 464 -3.67 25.13 2.20
N CYS A 465 -3.69 25.50 0.91
CA CYS A 465 -4.60 26.54 0.41
C CYS A 465 -6.09 26.16 0.49
N ARG A 466 -6.40 24.89 0.75
CA ARG A 466 -7.76 24.35 0.88
C ARG A 466 -8.11 23.90 2.30
N SER A 467 -7.14 23.92 3.21
CA SER A 467 -7.32 23.64 4.64
C SER A 467 -7.79 24.91 5.36
N VAL A 468 -8.92 25.46 4.92
CA VAL A 468 -9.72 26.42 5.68
C VAL A 468 -11.11 25.80 5.74
N ILE A 469 -11.32 24.91 6.72
CA ILE A 469 -12.58 24.59 7.42
C ILE A 469 -12.18 23.86 8.70
#